data_AF-A0A4P6EPE7-F1
#
_entry.id   AF-A0A4P6EPE7-F1
#
_cell.length_a   1.000
_cell.length_b   1.000
_cell.length_c   1.000
_cell.angle_alpha   90.00
_cell.angle_beta   90.00
_cell.angle_gamma   90.00
#
_symmetry.space_group_name_H-M   'P 1'
#
loop_
_entity.id
_entity.type
_entity.pdbx_description
1 polymer ?
#
loop_
_entity_poly.entity_id
_entity_poly.type
_entity_poly.pdbx_seq_one_letter_code
_entity_poly.pdbx_strand_id
1 'polypeptide(L)'
;MTAPVPRLLWIGTYQAPAAPAGSGEGIWRVGIGADGRFGEATLAATSPAPSFLAVHPTGRTLYAVGEDVPGSVRAFPVSDDGALGAPAVLASGGGLPCHLLALPDVLWIANYGDGVAASVPLDPASGAFAAAHVERFEGGGRGPDAERQDGPHAHFVAPSGDDVLVVDLGADVVRRYPARPGPGAAAVTAAVLLPGTGPRHLVVLPGGALVVAGELDARLHVLAPDAAPTAWRPVSAVPATDAAPGAGGGRAGGRAVPSHVALTGDLLTVGVRGTDVLAVHRVAPGDVPSLVAEVALGAGAMPRHHAVLGLAQDGRLLVVVARQGAGDLAAVLLDPRTGEGAVVDSLPLPTPPACVLEAS
;
A
#
# COMPACT_ATOMS: atom_id res chain seq x y z
N MET A 1 -0.04 23.17 29.85
CA MET A 1 -0.47 22.07 28.96
C MET A 1 0.70 21.79 28.03
N THR A 2 1.31 20.62 28.13
CA THR A 2 2.35 20.21 27.17
C THR A 2 1.72 20.08 25.80
N ALA A 3 2.38 20.61 24.76
CA ALA A 3 1.93 20.41 23.39
C ALA A 3 1.82 18.90 23.11
N PRO A 4 0.82 18.45 22.31
CA PRO A 4 0.73 17.04 21.94
C PRO A 4 2.04 16.59 21.29
N VAL A 5 2.51 15.40 21.65
CA VAL A 5 3.68 14.81 20.99
C VAL A 5 3.30 14.56 19.52
N PRO A 6 4.09 15.03 18.55
CA PRO A 6 3.81 14.80 17.14
C PRO A 6 3.84 13.30 16.83
N ARG A 7 2.97 12.88 15.91
CA ARG A 7 2.99 11.53 15.37
C ARG A 7 4.25 11.36 14.54
N LEU A 8 4.83 10.17 14.58
CA LEU A 8 6.03 9.85 13.84
C LEU A 8 5.67 8.99 12.62
N LEU A 9 6.24 9.32 11.46
CA LEU A 9 6.02 8.60 10.21
C LEU A 9 7.35 8.09 9.67
N TRP A 10 7.37 6.86 9.17
CA TRP A 10 8.39 6.38 8.24
C TRP A 10 7.88 6.47 6.80
N ILE A 11 8.74 6.96 5.92
CA ILE A 11 8.41 7.20 4.51
C ILE A 11 9.33 6.34 3.65
N GLY A 12 8.72 5.39 2.95
CA GLY A 12 9.37 4.63 1.89
C GLY A 12 9.50 5.46 0.63
N THR A 13 10.61 5.34 -0.10
CA THR A 13 10.92 6.18 -1.26
C THR A 13 11.43 5.37 -2.44
N TYR A 14 11.37 5.96 -3.63
CA TYR A 14 12.15 5.49 -4.79
C TYR A 14 13.43 6.29 -4.93
N GLN A 15 14.37 5.76 -5.70
CA GLN A 15 15.46 6.58 -6.22
C GLN A 15 14.88 7.65 -7.17
N ALA A 16 15.32 8.90 -7.01
CA ALA A 16 15.01 9.95 -7.97
C ALA A 16 15.67 9.62 -9.34
N PRO A 17 14.97 9.83 -10.48
CA PRO A 17 15.54 9.60 -11.79
C PRO A 17 16.86 10.37 -11.98
N ALA A 18 17.93 9.67 -12.40
CA ALA A 18 19.26 10.23 -12.62
C ALA A 18 19.95 10.86 -11.38
N ALA A 19 19.46 10.58 -10.17
CA ALA A 19 20.08 11.12 -8.97
C ALA A 19 21.38 10.37 -8.62
N PRO A 20 22.45 11.08 -8.23
CA PRO A 20 23.68 10.45 -7.77
C PRO A 20 23.43 9.49 -6.60
N ALA A 21 24.29 8.48 -6.43
CA ALA A 21 24.29 7.66 -5.24
C ALA A 21 24.42 8.55 -3.98
N GLY A 22 23.63 8.26 -2.94
CA GLY A 22 23.63 9.05 -1.70
C GLY A 22 22.77 10.31 -1.73
N SER A 23 21.91 10.50 -2.73
CA SER A 23 20.96 11.62 -2.86
C SER A 23 19.73 11.53 -1.93
N GLY A 24 19.83 10.80 -0.81
CA GLY A 24 18.72 10.61 0.11
C GLY A 24 17.84 9.38 -0.18
N GLU A 25 18.33 8.43 -0.99
CA GLU A 25 17.65 7.16 -1.21
C GLU A 25 17.56 6.36 0.10
N GLY A 26 16.34 6.08 0.54
CA GLY A 26 16.15 5.40 1.81
C GLY A 26 14.81 5.62 2.46
N ILE A 27 14.78 5.28 3.74
CA ILE A 27 13.63 5.44 4.61
C ILE A 27 13.79 6.78 5.33
N TRP A 28 12.80 7.65 5.18
CA TRP A 28 12.78 8.94 5.85
C TRP A 28 11.89 8.88 7.09
N ARG A 29 12.19 9.75 8.05
CA ARG A 29 11.42 9.96 9.27
C ARG A 29 10.85 11.37 9.25
N VAL A 30 9.55 11.49 9.50
CA VAL A 30 8.84 12.77 9.48
C VAL A 30 7.92 12.85 10.70
N GLY A 31 7.99 13.96 11.44
CA GLY A 31 6.99 14.27 12.47
C GLY A 31 5.79 14.97 11.86
N ILE A 32 4.59 14.74 12.39
CA ILE A 32 3.39 15.51 12.03
C ILE A 32 2.57 15.87 13.27
N GLY A 33 2.22 17.15 13.39
CA GLY A 33 1.38 17.68 14.46
C GLY A 33 -0.09 17.27 14.29
N ALA A 34 -0.85 17.31 15.38
CA ALA A 34 -2.29 17.06 15.34
C ALA A 34 -3.09 18.12 14.55
N ASP A 35 -2.46 19.24 14.19
CA ASP A 35 -2.99 20.27 13.28
C ASP A 35 -2.67 19.99 11.80
N GLY A 36 -1.97 18.89 11.51
CA GLY A 36 -1.55 18.51 10.17
C GLY A 36 -0.27 19.18 9.68
N ARG A 37 0.45 19.92 10.54
CA ARG A 37 1.73 20.55 10.18
C ARG A 37 2.88 19.55 10.22
N PHE A 38 3.67 19.49 9.16
CA PHE A 38 4.86 18.66 9.13
C PHE A 38 6.01 19.29 9.94
N GLY A 39 6.78 18.42 10.59
CA GLY A 39 8.12 18.75 11.09
C GLY A 39 9.17 18.53 10.01
N GLU A 40 10.44 18.60 10.42
CA GLU A 40 11.56 18.30 9.53
C GLU A 40 11.58 16.82 9.12
N ALA A 41 11.95 16.58 7.86
CA ALA A 41 12.24 15.25 7.35
C ALA A 41 13.72 14.91 7.58
N THR A 42 13.99 13.76 8.20
CA THR A 42 15.35 13.26 8.41
C THR A 42 15.52 11.88 7.78
N LEU A 43 16.68 11.62 7.19
CA LEU A 43 16.98 10.30 6.66
C LEU A 43 17.21 9.33 7.82
N ALA A 44 16.33 8.34 7.97
CA ALA A 44 16.40 7.36 9.05
C ALA A 44 17.34 6.20 8.72
N ALA A 45 17.32 5.74 7.46
CA ALA A 45 18.22 4.70 6.98
C ALA A 45 18.41 4.80 5.48
N THR A 46 19.66 4.66 5.01
CA THR A 46 19.93 4.43 3.58
C THR A 46 19.47 3.03 3.21
N SER A 47 18.64 2.92 2.17
CA SER A 47 18.15 1.66 1.64
C SER A 47 17.83 1.84 0.17
N PRO A 48 18.19 0.90 -0.70
CA PRO A 48 17.83 0.98 -2.11
C PRO A 48 16.34 0.69 -2.30
N ALA A 49 15.66 1.55 -3.05
CA ALA A 49 14.24 1.46 -3.43
C ALA A 49 13.28 0.89 -2.36
N PRO A 50 13.22 1.45 -1.13
CA PRO A 50 12.28 1.03 -0.09
C PRO A 50 10.87 1.54 -0.37
N SER A 51 10.29 1.10 -1.48
CA SER A 51 9.03 1.60 -2.02
C SER A 51 7.80 1.24 -1.18
N PHE A 52 7.92 0.23 -0.30
CA PHE A 52 6.89 -0.19 0.64
C PHE A 52 7.49 -0.61 1.97
N LEU A 53 6.80 -0.26 3.05
CA LEU A 53 7.19 -0.52 4.43
C LEU A 53 6.10 -1.31 5.17
N ALA A 54 6.50 -2.16 6.10
CA ALA A 54 5.59 -2.78 7.07
C ALA A 54 6.27 -2.85 8.43
N VAL A 55 5.52 -2.71 9.51
CA VAL A 55 6.04 -2.85 10.87
C VAL A 55 5.54 -4.17 11.48
N HIS A 56 6.42 -4.87 12.19
CA HIS A 56 6.02 -6.05 12.96
C HIS A 56 5.01 -5.64 14.06
N PRO A 57 4.02 -6.49 14.42
CA PRO A 57 3.04 -6.16 15.47
C PRO A 57 3.63 -5.78 16.85
N THR A 58 4.88 -6.14 17.13
CA THR A 58 5.58 -5.73 18.37
C THR A 58 6.14 -4.31 18.32
N GLY A 59 6.14 -3.65 17.16
CA GLY A 59 6.79 -2.34 16.93
C GLY A 59 8.32 -2.39 16.89
N ARG A 60 8.94 -3.56 17.14
CA ARG A 60 10.41 -3.69 17.31
C ARG A 60 11.19 -3.90 16.03
N THR A 61 10.51 -4.18 14.92
CA THR A 61 11.15 -4.40 13.62
C THR A 61 10.36 -3.72 12.51
N LEU A 62 11.03 -2.90 11.71
CA LEU A 62 10.51 -2.31 10.48
C LEU A 62 11.05 -3.10 9.29
N TYR A 63 10.18 -3.52 8.40
CA TYR A 63 10.55 -4.16 7.14
C TYR A 63 10.44 -3.17 5.99
N ALA A 64 11.38 -3.23 5.06
CA ALA A 64 11.33 -2.51 3.80
C ALA A 64 11.63 -3.45 2.64
N VAL A 65 10.87 -3.33 1.56
CA VAL A 65 11.26 -3.94 0.29
C VAL A 65 12.54 -3.29 -0.24
N GLY A 66 13.30 -3.98 -1.07
CA GLY A 66 14.17 -3.36 -2.05
C GLY A 66 13.63 -3.75 -3.42
N GLU A 67 12.86 -2.85 -4.02
CA GLU A 67 12.16 -3.06 -5.29
C GLU A 67 13.16 -3.03 -6.46
N ASP A 68 13.85 -4.15 -6.65
CA ASP A 68 14.91 -4.33 -7.66
C ASP A 68 14.88 -5.77 -8.23
N VAL A 69 15.77 -6.07 -9.18
CA VAL A 69 15.98 -7.39 -9.76
C VAL A 69 17.47 -7.78 -9.64
N PRO A 70 17.84 -8.73 -8.75
CA PRO A 70 16.97 -9.49 -7.85
C PRO A 70 16.41 -8.65 -6.70
N GLY A 71 15.19 -8.97 -6.25
CA GLY A 71 14.52 -8.23 -5.18
C GLY A 71 15.02 -8.61 -3.78
N SER A 72 14.94 -7.67 -2.83
CA SER A 72 15.35 -7.89 -1.43
C SER A 72 14.29 -7.46 -0.42
N VAL A 73 14.43 -7.91 0.82
CA VAL A 73 13.71 -7.39 1.98
C VAL A 73 14.72 -7.13 3.10
N ARG A 74 14.57 -5.98 3.77
CA ARG A 74 15.41 -5.55 4.88
C ARG A 74 14.58 -5.47 6.15
N ALA A 75 15.10 -6.02 7.25
CA ALA A 75 14.50 -5.93 8.59
C ALA A 75 15.39 -5.06 9.47
N PHE A 76 14.89 -3.89 9.85
CA PHE A 76 15.56 -2.91 10.71
C PHE A 76 15.05 -3.05 12.14
N PRO A 77 15.93 -3.27 13.14
CA PRO A 77 15.55 -3.12 14.54
C PRO A 77 15.08 -1.68 14.81
N VAL A 78 14.01 -1.53 15.57
CA VAL A 78 13.43 -0.24 15.94
C VAL A 78 13.68 0.02 17.43
N SER A 79 14.27 1.16 17.76
CA SER A 79 14.40 1.64 19.14
C SER A 79 13.13 2.35 19.62
N ASP A 80 13.02 2.55 20.94
CA ASP A 80 11.84 3.17 21.57
C ASP A 80 11.54 4.60 21.06
N ASP A 81 12.52 5.30 20.49
CA ASP A 81 12.39 6.63 19.89
C ASP A 81 12.17 6.59 18.36
N GLY A 82 11.97 5.40 17.79
CA GLY A 82 11.71 5.17 16.37
C GLY A 82 12.96 5.22 15.47
N ALA A 83 14.18 5.20 16.03
CA ALA A 83 15.40 5.09 15.24
C ALA A 83 15.60 3.67 14.70
N LEU A 84 16.24 3.58 13.54
CA LEU A 84 16.45 2.32 12.82
C LEU A 84 17.90 1.83 13.01
N GLY A 85 18.06 0.60 13.49
CA GLY A 85 19.34 -0.09 13.59
C GLY A 85 19.82 -0.65 12.24
N ALA A 86 21.01 -1.26 12.23
CA ALA A 86 21.53 -1.91 11.04
C ALA A 86 20.59 -3.06 10.58
N PRO A 87 20.22 -3.13 9.29
CA PRO A 87 19.25 -4.12 8.83
C PRO A 87 19.89 -5.50 8.63
N ALA A 88 19.11 -6.54 8.95
CA ALA A 88 19.30 -7.84 8.31
C ALA A 88 18.71 -7.79 6.89
N VAL A 89 19.32 -8.49 5.94
CA VAL A 89 18.89 -8.48 4.53
C VAL A 89 18.65 -9.90 4.06
N LEU A 90 17.51 -10.13 3.41
CA LEU A 90 17.19 -11.37 2.72
C LEU A 90 16.81 -11.10 1.27
N ALA A 91 16.95 -12.12 0.42
CA ALA A 91 16.29 -12.12 -0.87
C ALA A 91 14.77 -12.09 -0.65
N SER A 92 14.05 -11.43 -1.54
CA SER A 92 12.58 -11.37 -1.49
C SER A 92 11.90 -12.65 -1.97
N GLY A 93 12.65 -13.53 -2.64
CA GLY A 93 12.11 -14.71 -3.32
C GLY A 93 11.63 -14.44 -4.75
N GLY A 94 11.65 -13.20 -5.23
CA GLY A 94 11.30 -12.85 -6.61
C GLY A 94 11.92 -11.52 -7.06
N GLY A 95 11.40 -10.98 -8.15
CA GLY A 95 11.77 -9.68 -8.71
C GLY A 95 10.79 -8.57 -8.36
N LEU A 96 11.31 -7.35 -8.14
CA LEU A 96 10.52 -6.14 -7.88
C LEU A 96 9.48 -6.34 -6.74
N PRO A 97 9.90 -6.69 -5.51
CA PRO A 97 9.00 -6.73 -4.35
C PRO A 97 8.36 -5.37 -4.12
N CYS A 98 7.03 -5.34 -4.00
CA CYS A 98 6.27 -4.09 -3.99
C CYS A 98 5.30 -3.95 -2.81
N HIS A 99 5.09 -5.01 -2.02
CA HIS A 99 4.22 -4.99 -0.86
C HIS A 99 4.64 -6.02 0.20
N LEU A 100 4.41 -5.68 1.46
CA LEU A 100 4.71 -6.52 2.62
C LEU A 100 3.50 -6.61 3.55
N LEU A 101 3.34 -7.77 4.20
CA LEU A 101 2.42 -7.97 5.33
C LEU A 101 3.16 -8.67 6.45
N ALA A 102 3.34 -7.99 7.58
CA ALA A 102 3.95 -8.57 8.77
C ALA A 102 2.85 -9.12 9.70
N LEU A 103 2.80 -10.45 9.84
CA LEU A 103 2.05 -11.15 10.88
C LEU A 103 2.99 -11.45 12.07
N PRO A 104 2.48 -11.88 13.23
CA PRO A 104 3.31 -12.09 14.43
C PRO A 104 4.48 -13.04 14.26
N ASP A 105 4.47 -13.94 13.27
CA ASP A 105 5.48 -14.99 13.13
C ASP A 105 5.89 -15.26 11.68
N VAL A 106 5.35 -14.48 10.74
CA VAL A 106 5.58 -14.66 9.32
C VAL A 106 5.44 -13.33 8.59
N LEU A 107 6.39 -13.05 7.70
CA LEU A 107 6.33 -11.93 6.76
C LEU A 107 5.90 -12.46 5.40
N TRP A 108 4.89 -11.84 4.82
CA TRP A 108 4.46 -12.07 3.45
C TRP A 108 4.96 -10.97 2.52
N ILE A 109 5.35 -11.37 1.32
CA ILE A 109 5.97 -10.52 0.31
C ILE A 109 5.25 -10.72 -1.03
N ALA A 110 4.87 -9.63 -1.70
CA ALA A 110 4.39 -9.66 -3.08
C ALA A 110 5.49 -9.19 -4.04
N ASN A 111 5.94 -10.06 -4.94
CA ASN A 111 6.91 -9.74 -5.99
C ASN A 111 6.18 -9.44 -7.30
N TYR A 112 6.23 -8.17 -7.73
CA TYR A 112 5.50 -7.72 -8.91
C TYR A 112 6.14 -8.24 -10.20
N GLY A 113 7.47 -8.29 -10.26
CA GLY A 113 8.21 -8.51 -11.51
C GLY A 113 8.01 -9.90 -12.12
N ASP A 114 7.72 -10.91 -11.31
CA ASP A 114 7.56 -12.31 -11.72
C ASP A 114 6.29 -12.97 -11.16
N GLY A 115 5.48 -12.25 -10.40
CA GLY A 115 4.24 -12.77 -9.85
C GLY A 115 4.38 -13.65 -8.62
N VAL A 116 5.59 -13.78 -8.07
CA VAL A 116 5.86 -14.65 -6.92
C VAL A 116 5.33 -14.02 -5.63
N ALA A 117 4.50 -14.75 -4.90
CA ALA A 117 4.32 -14.47 -3.48
C ALA A 117 5.37 -15.23 -2.68
N ALA A 118 5.85 -14.67 -1.57
CA ALA A 118 6.81 -15.35 -0.72
C ALA A 118 6.49 -15.16 0.77
N SER A 119 6.95 -16.10 1.59
CA SER A 119 6.83 -16.01 3.05
C SER A 119 8.18 -16.26 3.73
N VAL A 120 8.43 -15.52 4.81
CA VAL A 120 9.62 -15.65 5.65
C VAL A 120 9.21 -15.82 7.10
N PRO A 121 9.65 -16.89 7.80
CA PRO A 121 9.40 -17.05 9.23
C PRO A 121 10.03 -15.93 10.05
N LEU A 122 9.29 -15.43 11.04
CA LEU A 122 9.71 -14.39 11.97
C LEU A 122 9.76 -14.93 13.39
N ASP A 123 10.67 -14.37 14.19
CA ASP A 123 10.67 -14.55 15.63
C ASP A 123 9.52 -13.72 16.25
N PRO A 124 8.54 -14.33 16.94
CA PRO A 124 7.37 -13.57 17.38
C PRO A 124 7.62 -12.53 18.47
N ALA A 125 8.74 -12.62 19.19
CA ALA A 125 9.07 -11.67 20.25
C ALA A 125 9.71 -10.39 19.69
N SER A 126 10.53 -10.50 18.64
CA SER A 126 11.31 -9.39 18.08
C SER A 126 10.84 -8.94 16.70
N GLY A 127 10.26 -9.84 15.90
CA GLY A 127 10.05 -9.66 14.47
C GLY A 127 11.32 -9.90 13.63
N ALA A 128 12.44 -10.35 14.21
CA ALA A 128 13.61 -10.70 13.42
C ALA A 128 13.31 -11.87 12.48
N PHE A 129 14.03 -11.99 11.37
CA PHE A 129 13.97 -13.19 10.55
C PHE A 129 14.39 -14.42 11.38
N ALA A 130 13.50 -15.38 11.56
CA ALA A 130 13.79 -16.59 12.34
C ALA A 130 14.71 -17.57 11.60
N ALA A 131 14.73 -17.49 10.26
CA ALA A 131 15.63 -18.25 9.40
C ALA A 131 15.94 -17.46 8.13
N ALA A 132 17.10 -17.71 7.54
CA ALA A 132 17.45 -17.23 6.20
C ALA A 132 16.79 -18.11 5.10
N HIS A 133 15.52 -18.47 5.29
CA HIS A 133 14.72 -19.27 4.36
C HIS A 133 13.56 -18.42 3.85
N VAL A 134 13.40 -18.41 2.53
CA VAL A 134 12.28 -17.76 1.84
C VAL A 134 11.51 -18.84 1.11
N GLU A 135 10.27 -19.07 1.53
CA GLU A 135 9.37 -19.97 0.82
C GLU A 135 8.70 -19.21 -0.32
N ARG A 136 8.67 -19.80 -1.52
CA ARG A 136 8.19 -19.15 -2.75
C ARG A 136 6.91 -19.84 -3.24
N PHE A 137 5.94 -19.04 -3.63
CA PHE A 137 4.68 -19.47 -4.22
C PHE A 137 4.56 -18.84 -5.60
N GLU A 138 4.84 -19.65 -6.61
CA GLU A 138 4.79 -19.22 -8.00
C GLU A 138 3.37 -18.79 -8.38
N GLY A 139 3.27 -17.62 -9.02
CA GLY A 139 2.04 -17.16 -9.65
C GLY A 139 1.75 -17.93 -10.94
N GLY A 140 0.61 -17.65 -11.55
CA GLY A 140 0.28 -18.21 -12.86
C GLY A 140 -0.98 -17.62 -13.46
N GLY A 141 -1.04 -17.59 -14.79
CA GLY A 141 -2.08 -16.89 -15.53
C GLY A 141 -1.58 -15.59 -16.14
N ARG A 142 -2.45 -14.97 -16.92
CA ARG A 142 -2.22 -13.70 -17.61
C ARG A 142 -3.57 -13.09 -17.97
N GLY A 143 -3.59 -11.80 -18.28
CA GLY A 143 -4.78 -11.04 -18.64
C GLY A 143 -4.73 -10.53 -20.08
N PRO A 144 -5.74 -9.74 -20.50
CA PRO A 144 -5.82 -9.22 -21.87
C PRO A 144 -4.90 -8.03 -22.15
N ASP A 145 -4.42 -7.29 -21.14
CA ASP A 145 -3.48 -6.18 -21.36
C ASP A 145 -2.07 -6.70 -21.67
N ALA A 146 -1.61 -6.52 -22.91
CA ALA A 146 -0.35 -7.09 -23.38
C ALA A 146 0.91 -6.51 -22.72
N GLU A 147 0.82 -5.33 -22.09
CA GLU A 147 1.96 -4.68 -21.44
C GLU A 147 1.94 -4.85 -19.91
N ARG A 148 0.75 -4.96 -19.33
CA ARG A 148 0.55 -4.98 -17.87
C ARG A 148 0.09 -6.32 -17.32
N GLN A 149 -0.21 -7.27 -18.20
CA GLN A 149 -0.75 -8.58 -17.85
C GLN A 149 -0.17 -9.67 -18.77
N ASP A 150 1.11 -9.57 -19.13
CA ASP A 150 1.84 -10.56 -19.94
C ASP A 150 2.17 -11.86 -19.17
N GLY A 151 2.14 -11.77 -17.84
CA GLY A 151 2.23 -12.86 -16.89
C GLY A 151 1.60 -12.48 -15.54
N PRO A 152 1.85 -13.26 -14.47
CA PRO A 152 1.40 -12.91 -13.13
C PRO A 152 2.21 -11.73 -12.56
N HIS A 153 1.53 -10.86 -11.82
CA HIS A 153 2.12 -9.71 -11.11
C HIS A 153 1.47 -9.57 -9.73
N ALA A 154 2.03 -10.26 -8.72
CA ALA A 154 1.59 -10.18 -7.34
C ALA A 154 1.86 -8.78 -6.82
N HIS A 155 0.81 -8.06 -6.43
CA HIS A 155 0.92 -6.64 -6.08
C HIS A 155 0.59 -6.36 -4.61
N PHE A 156 -0.22 -7.19 -3.94
CA PHE A 156 -0.69 -6.88 -2.59
C PHE A 156 -0.91 -8.13 -1.77
N VAL A 157 -0.58 -8.04 -0.48
CA VAL A 157 -0.82 -9.08 0.51
C VAL A 157 -1.61 -8.52 1.68
N ALA A 158 -2.71 -9.19 2.06
CA ALA A 158 -3.56 -8.76 3.16
C ALA A 158 -3.99 -9.93 4.06
N PRO A 159 -4.16 -9.72 5.37
CA PRO A 159 -4.67 -10.73 6.26
C PRO A 159 -6.16 -10.97 6.02
N SER A 160 -6.61 -12.20 6.17
CA SER A 160 -8.02 -12.60 6.10
C SER A 160 -8.26 -13.77 7.06
N GLY A 161 -8.51 -13.46 8.34
CA GLY A 161 -8.60 -14.50 9.38
C GLY A 161 -7.25 -15.21 9.54
N ASP A 162 -7.25 -16.54 9.47
CA ASP A 162 -6.05 -17.38 9.54
C ASP A 162 -5.31 -17.53 8.19
N ASP A 163 -5.72 -16.77 7.18
CA ASP A 163 -5.18 -16.81 5.82
C ASP A 163 -4.63 -15.46 5.38
N VAL A 164 -3.91 -15.49 4.26
CA VAL A 164 -3.42 -14.32 3.54
C VAL A 164 -3.99 -14.33 2.13
N LEU A 165 -4.51 -13.18 1.72
CA LEU A 165 -4.91 -12.89 0.36
C LEU A 165 -3.74 -12.30 -0.40
N VAL A 166 -3.44 -12.85 -1.58
CA VAL A 166 -2.46 -12.35 -2.54
C VAL A 166 -3.22 -11.85 -3.77
N VAL A 167 -3.14 -10.56 -4.04
CA VAL A 167 -3.74 -9.94 -5.22
C VAL A 167 -2.75 -9.98 -6.37
N ASP A 168 -3.19 -10.48 -7.52
CA ASP A 168 -2.38 -10.58 -8.72
C ASP A 168 -3.02 -9.78 -9.86
N LEU A 169 -2.36 -8.66 -10.16
CA LEU A 169 -2.74 -7.72 -11.21
C LEU A 169 -2.71 -8.40 -12.58
N GLY A 170 -1.65 -9.16 -12.82
CA GLY A 170 -1.35 -9.76 -14.12
C GLY A 170 -2.33 -10.86 -14.51
N ALA A 171 -2.93 -11.55 -13.54
CA ALA A 171 -3.85 -12.66 -13.80
C ALA A 171 -5.32 -12.35 -13.48
N ASP A 172 -5.68 -11.13 -13.05
CA ASP A 172 -7.04 -10.75 -12.65
C ASP A 172 -7.63 -11.64 -11.53
N VAL A 173 -6.81 -12.02 -10.54
CA VAL A 173 -7.24 -12.92 -9.46
C VAL A 173 -6.83 -12.45 -8.06
N VAL A 174 -7.59 -12.92 -7.07
CA VAL A 174 -7.17 -12.96 -5.67
C VAL A 174 -6.93 -14.41 -5.31
N ARG A 175 -5.71 -14.72 -4.83
CA ARG A 175 -5.35 -16.03 -4.29
C ARG A 175 -5.39 -15.99 -2.77
N ARG A 176 -5.66 -17.14 -2.15
CA ARG A 176 -5.67 -17.33 -0.70
C ARG A 176 -4.70 -18.43 -0.32
N TYR A 177 -3.88 -18.15 0.68
CA TYR A 177 -2.93 -19.08 1.29
C TYR A 177 -3.18 -19.14 2.79
N PRO A 178 -2.94 -20.29 3.45
CA PRO A 178 -2.79 -20.30 4.91
C PRO A 178 -1.75 -19.26 5.32
N ALA A 179 -1.96 -18.54 6.42
CA ALA A 179 -0.99 -17.54 6.87
C ALA A 179 0.41 -18.13 7.09
N ARG A 180 0.47 -19.39 7.53
CA ARG A 180 1.69 -20.20 7.64
C ARG A 180 1.64 -21.36 6.63
N PRO A 181 1.99 -21.10 5.37
CA PRO A 181 2.02 -22.14 4.36
C PRO A 181 3.21 -23.07 4.63
N GLY A 182 2.97 -24.38 4.53
CA GLY A 182 4.08 -25.34 4.44
C GLY A 182 4.79 -25.25 3.09
N PRO A 183 5.97 -25.87 2.95
CA PRO A 183 6.67 -25.90 1.67
C PRO A 183 5.80 -26.45 0.55
N GLY A 184 5.77 -25.75 -0.59
CA GLY A 184 4.96 -26.13 -1.75
C GLY A 184 3.43 -26.00 -1.56
N ALA A 185 2.96 -25.24 -0.57
CA ALA A 185 1.54 -24.98 -0.42
C ALA A 185 0.95 -24.34 -1.69
N ALA A 186 -0.12 -24.95 -2.22
CA ALA A 186 -0.87 -24.38 -3.33
C ALA A 186 -1.87 -23.35 -2.82
N ALA A 187 -2.01 -22.25 -3.56
CA ALA A 187 -3.08 -21.31 -3.31
C ALA A 187 -4.45 -21.88 -3.71
N VAL A 188 -5.49 -21.42 -3.03
CA VAL A 188 -6.85 -21.45 -3.57
C VAL A 188 -7.08 -20.14 -4.34
N THR A 189 -7.62 -20.21 -5.55
CA THR A 189 -8.14 -19.00 -6.22
C THR A 189 -9.41 -18.57 -5.49
N ALA A 190 -9.28 -17.54 -4.66
CA ALA A 190 -10.33 -17.00 -3.83
C ALA A 190 -11.32 -16.14 -4.63
N ALA A 191 -10.85 -15.44 -5.66
CA ALA A 191 -11.71 -14.72 -6.59
C ALA A 191 -11.06 -14.60 -7.97
N VAL A 192 -11.91 -14.54 -8.99
CA VAL A 192 -11.54 -14.17 -10.37
C VAL A 192 -12.32 -12.91 -10.71
N LEU A 193 -11.62 -11.85 -11.11
CA LEU A 193 -12.22 -10.60 -11.55
C LEU A 193 -12.41 -10.60 -13.07
N LEU A 194 -13.07 -9.56 -13.59
CA LEU A 194 -13.26 -9.42 -15.03
C LEU A 194 -11.90 -9.25 -15.73
N PRO A 195 -11.70 -9.85 -16.92
CA PRO A 195 -10.46 -9.67 -17.66
C PRO A 195 -10.14 -8.19 -17.92
N GLY A 196 -8.91 -7.77 -17.60
CA GLY A 196 -8.44 -6.40 -17.75
C GLY A 196 -8.73 -5.50 -16.54
N THR A 197 -9.16 -6.07 -15.41
CA THR A 197 -9.35 -5.31 -14.16
C THR A 197 -8.02 -4.81 -13.61
N GLY A 198 -7.01 -5.68 -13.61
CA GLY A 198 -5.72 -5.44 -12.97
C GLY A 198 -5.88 -5.12 -11.48
N PRO A 199 -6.37 -6.04 -10.65
CA PRO A 199 -6.60 -5.79 -9.23
C PRO A 199 -5.28 -5.44 -8.54
N ARG A 200 -5.29 -4.41 -7.69
CA ARG A 200 -4.07 -3.85 -7.09
C ARG A 200 -4.06 -3.98 -5.58
N HIS A 201 -4.77 -3.11 -4.87
CA HIS A 201 -4.91 -3.14 -3.41
C HIS A 201 -6.37 -3.41 -3.04
N LEU A 202 -6.61 -3.93 -1.84
CA LEU A 202 -7.95 -4.17 -1.34
C LEU A 202 -8.11 -3.79 0.13
N VAL A 203 -9.37 -3.61 0.54
CA VAL A 203 -9.78 -3.60 1.94
C VAL A 203 -10.81 -4.68 2.19
N VAL A 204 -10.83 -5.21 3.41
CA VAL A 204 -11.89 -6.11 3.89
C VAL A 204 -12.91 -5.26 4.65
N LEU A 205 -14.17 -5.27 4.21
CA LEU A 205 -15.28 -4.58 4.87
C LEU A 205 -15.76 -5.36 6.10
N PRO A 206 -16.43 -4.69 7.05
CA PRO A 206 -17.22 -5.41 8.05
C PRO A 206 -18.23 -6.33 7.36
N GLY A 207 -18.29 -7.59 7.79
CA GLY A 207 -19.08 -8.64 7.12
C GLY A 207 -18.33 -9.44 6.05
N GLY A 208 -17.06 -9.12 5.79
CA GLY A 208 -16.14 -9.97 5.01
C GLY A 208 -16.14 -9.73 3.51
N ALA A 209 -16.94 -8.80 2.99
CA ALA A 209 -16.84 -8.38 1.58
C ALA A 209 -15.51 -7.67 1.32
N LEU A 210 -15.01 -7.74 0.09
CA LEU A 210 -13.79 -7.06 -0.34
C LEU A 210 -14.16 -5.87 -1.22
N VAL A 211 -13.45 -4.75 -1.05
CA VAL A 211 -13.38 -3.70 -2.08
C VAL A 211 -11.98 -3.71 -2.65
N VAL A 212 -11.88 -3.96 -3.95
CA VAL A 212 -10.62 -4.12 -4.69
C VAL A 212 -10.47 -2.98 -5.69
N ALA A 213 -9.35 -2.27 -5.64
CA ALA A 213 -9.00 -1.26 -6.64
C ALA A 213 -8.49 -1.94 -7.91
N GLY A 214 -9.22 -1.78 -9.02
CA GLY A 214 -8.77 -2.13 -10.37
C GLY A 214 -7.88 -1.04 -10.93
N GLU A 215 -6.59 -1.33 -11.06
CA GLU A 215 -5.61 -0.37 -11.57
C GLU A 215 -5.84 -0.05 -13.06
N LEU A 216 -6.19 -1.07 -13.85
CA LEU A 216 -6.23 -0.97 -15.31
C LEU A 216 -7.57 -0.49 -15.85
N ASP A 217 -8.66 -0.77 -15.14
CA ASP A 217 -10.02 -0.39 -15.52
C ASP A 217 -10.56 0.86 -14.79
N ALA A 218 -9.80 1.38 -13.82
CA ALA A 218 -10.13 2.54 -13.00
C ALA A 218 -11.40 2.40 -12.14
N ARG A 219 -11.72 1.19 -11.68
CA ARG A 219 -12.93 0.90 -10.88
C ARG A 219 -12.60 0.38 -9.49
N LEU A 220 -13.55 0.54 -8.58
CA LEU A 220 -13.63 -0.17 -7.30
C LEU A 220 -14.59 -1.34 -7.46
N HIS A 221 -14.07 -2.56 -7.34
CA HIS A 221 -14.82 -3.80 -7.44
C HIS A 221 -15.23 -4.28 -6.06
N VAL A 222 -16.51 -4.59 -5.88
CA VAL A 222 -17.02 -5.22 -4.66
C VAL A 222 -17.13 -6.71 -4.90
N LEU A 223 -16.53 -7.49 -4.01
CA LEU A 223 -16.60 -8.93 -4.03
C LEU A 223 -17.28 -9.41 -2.75
N ALA A 224 -18.41 -10.08 -2.88
CA ALA A 224 -19.16 -10.61 -1.75
C ALA A 224 -18.65 -12.02 -1.39
N PRO A 225 -18.63 -12.40 -0.10
CA PRO A 225 -18.38 -13.78 0.29
C PRO A 225 -19.36 -14.72 -0.41
N ASP A 226 -18.86 -15.85 -0.89
CA ASP A 226 -19.69 -16.88 -1.50
C ASP A 226 -20.21 -17.89 -0.46
N ALA A 227 -21.20 -18.70 -0.84
CA ALA A 227 -21.74 -19.76 0.02
C ALA A 227 -20.69 -20.83 0.36
N ALA A 228 -19.66 -20.98 -0.50
CA ALA A 228 -18.44 -21.69 -0.14
C ALA A 228 -17.60 -20.80 0.79
N PRO A 229 -17.21 -21.25 1.99
CA PRO A 229 -16.55 -20.44 3.03
C PRO A 229 -15.18 -19.86 2.62
N THR A 230 -14.70 -20.17 1.42
CA THR A 230 -13.36 -19.82 0.94
C THR A 230 -13.30 -18.97 -0.33
N ALA A 231 -14.45 -18.60 -0.91
CA ALA A 231 -14.49 -17.85 -2.17
C ALA A 231 -15.22 -16.50 -2.02
N TRP A 232 -14.85 -15.55 -2.88
CA TRP A 232 -15.59 -14.31 -3.12
C TRP A 232 -16.00 -14.23 -4.58
N ARG A 233 -17.21 -13.74 -4.84
CA ARG A 233 -17.70 -13.47 -6.20
C ARG A 233 -17.79 -11.97 -6.44
N PRO A 234 -17.37 -11.45 -7.60
CA PRO A 234 -17.64 -10.07 -7.99
C PRO A 234 -19.15 -9.82 -8.02
N VAL A 235 -19.60 -8.71 -7.41
CA VAL A 235 -21.03 -8.33 -7.38
C VAL A 235 -21.31 -6.98 -8.02
N SER A 236 -20.36 -6.05 -7.99
CA SER A 236 -20.51 -4.73 -8.60
C SER A 236 -19.17 -4.06 -8.83
N ALA A 237 -19.14 -3.06 -9.73
CA ALA A 237 -17.97 -2.21 -9.93
C ALA A 237 -18.39 -0.75 -10.22
N VAL A 238 -17.88 0.18 -9.42
CA VAL A 238 -18.13 1.62 -9.56
C VAL A 238 -16.85 2.35 -10.00
N PRO A 239 -16.94 3.49 -10.70
CA PRO A 239 -15.76 4.32 -10.97
C PRO A 239 -15.03 4.68 -9.66
N ALA A 240 -13.70 4.66 -9.68
CA ALA A 240 -12.92 5.07 -8.51
C ALA A 240 -12.91 6.59 -8.29
N THR A 241 -13.19 7.37 -9.34
CA THR A 241 -13.16 8.83 -9.40
C THR A 241 -14.08 9.31 -10.53
N ASP A 242 -14.65 10.50 -10.38
CA ASP A 242 -15.37 11.21 -11.45
C ASP A 242 -14.46 12.24 -12.15
N ALA A 243 -13.28 12.52 -11.57
CA ALA A 243 -12.31 13.43 -12.15
C ALA A 243 -11.78 12.93 -13.50
N ALA A 244 -11.66 13.86 -14.44
CA ALA A 244 -11.02 13.59 -15.73
C ALA A 244 -9.49 13.58 -15.58
N PRO A 245 -8.77 12.66 -16.23
CA PRO A 245 -7.31 12.67 -16.23
C PRO A 245 -6.74 13.96 -16.83
N GLY A 246 -5.67 14.47 -16.24
CA GLY A 246 -5.00 15.67 -16.75
C GLY A 246 -4.30 15.43 -18.10
N ALA A 247 -4.16 16.48 -18.92
CA ALA A 247 -3.48 16.42 -20.23
C ALA A 247 -2.00 16.02 -20.16
N GLY A 248 -1.37 16.10 -18.98
CA GLY A 248 0.02 15.75 -18.73
C GLY A 248 0.20 14.40 -18.05
N GLY A 249 -0.61 13.39 -18.40
CA GLY A 249 -0.85 12.12 -17.69
C GLY A 249 0.33 11.23 -17.28
N GLY A 250 1.58 11.71 -17.27
CA GLY A 250 2.74 11.09 -16.63
C GLY A 250 2.87 9.60 -16.94
N ARG A 251 3.27 8.82 -15.93
CA ARG A 251 3.30 7.34 -16.03
C ARG A 251 1.91 6.69 -16.12
N ALA A 252 0.83 7.45 -15.96
CA ALA A 252 -0.55 6.97 -16.02
C ALA A 252 -1.17 7.07 -17.43
N GLY A 253 -0.44 7.60 -18.43
CA GLY A 253 -0.84 7.56 -19.84
C GLY A 253 -2.17 8.25 -20.16
N GLY A 254 -2.57 9.26 -19.35
CA GLY A 254 -3.85 9.95 -19.52
C GLY A 254 -5.06 9.15 -19.05
N ARG A 255 -4.87 8.15 -18.17
CA ARG A 255 -5.93 7.39 -17.52
C ARG A 255 -6.00 7.70 -16.03
N ALA A 256 -7.16 7.45 -15.43
CA ALA A 256 -7.28 7.34 -13.98
C ALA A 256 -6.73 5.99 -13.55
N VAL A 257 -5.81 5.98 -12.59
CA VAL A 257 -5.09 4.75 -12.18
C VAL A 257 -5.10 4.65 -10.65
N PRO A 258 -6.12 3.99 -10.06
CA PRO A 258 -6.20 3.74 -8.63
C PRO A 258 -4.91 3.12 -8.08
N SER A 259 -4.51 3.55 -6.90
CA SER A 259 -3.28 3.11 -6.24
C SER A 259 -3.59 2.40 -4.93
N HIS A 260 -3.54 3.11 -3.80
CA HIS A 260 -3.81 2.57 -2.47
C HIS A 260 -5.26 2.84 -2.06
N VAL A 261 -5.82 1.93 -1.26
CA VAL A 261 -7.15 2.04 -0.65
C VAL A 261 -7.03 1.86 0.87
N ALA A 262 -7.72 2.70 1.64
CA ALA A 262 -7.77 2.60 3.09
C ALA A 262 -9.19 2.86 3.60
N LEU A 263 -9.65 2.02 4.52
CA LEU A 263 -10.97 2.14 5.16
C LEU A 263 -10.80 2.70 6.58
N THR A 264 -11.56 3.73 6.94
CA THR A 264 -11.64 4.28 8.30
C THR A 264 -13.09 4.55 8.65
N GLY A 265 -13.66 3.75 9.56
CA GLY A 265 -15.11 3.72 9.74
C GLY A 265 -15.79 3.23 8.46
N ASP A 266 -16.69 4.04 7.91
CA ASP A 266 -17.36 3.82 6.63
C ASP A 266 -16.73 4.61 5.46
N LEU A 267 -15.67 5.37 5.70
CA LEU A 267 -14.96 6.14 4.69
C LEU A 267 -13.86 5.31 4.04
N LEU A 268 -13.99 5.11 2.73
CA LEU A 268 -12.99 4.49 1.87
C LEU A 268 -12.24 5.58 1.10
N THR A 269 -10.96 5.73 1.39
CA THR A 269 -10.09 6.69 0.71
C THR A 269 -9.25 6.00 -0.35
N VAL A 270 -9.15 6.59 -1.53
CA VAL A 270 -8.50 6.01 -2.70
C VAL A 270 -7.57 7.04 -3.33
N GLY A 271 -6.28 6.74 -3.39
CA GLY A 271 -5.35 7.51 -4.20
C GLY A 271 -5.59 7.18 -5.68
N VAL A 272 -5.75 8.19 -6.53
CA VAL A 272 -5.92 7.98 -7.98
C VAL A 272 -4.90 8.79 -8.76
N ARG A 273 -3.97 8.08 -9.41
CA ARG A 273 -2.92 8.69 -10.25
C ARG A 273 -3.51 9.11 -11.60
N GLY A 274 -2.92 10.12 -12.22
CA GLY A 274 -3.33 10.63 -13.54
C GLY A 274 -4.48 11.64 -13.47
N THR A 275 -5.45 11.41 -12.59
CA THR A 275 -6.39 12.46 -12.13
C THR A 275 -5.85 13.23 -10.93
N ASP A 276 -4.93 12.62 -10.17
CA ASP A 276 -4.20 13.22 -9.05
C ASP A 276 -5.12 13.75 -7.96
N VAL A 277 -6.07 12.89 -7.56
CA VAL A 277 -7.02 13.13 -6.47
C VAL A 277 -6.87 12.09 -5.36
N LEU A 278 -7.23 12.49 -4.14
CA LEU A 278 -7.67 11.58 -3.11
C LEU A 278 -9.20 11.48 -3.20
N ALA A 279 -9.70 10.42 -3.83
CA ALA A 279 -11.13 10.16 -3.91
C ALA A 279 -11.63 9.56 -2.59
N VAL A 280 -12.77 10.05 -2.13
CA VAL A 280 -13.38 9.65 -0.86
C VAL A 280 -14.75 9.06 -1.14
N HIS A 281 -14.90 7.79 -0.82
CA HIS A 281 -16.14 7.04 -0.95
C HIS A 281 -16.72 6.72 0.44
N ARG A 282 -18.02 6.52 0.51
CA ARG A 282 -18.67 5.83 1.64
C ARG A 282 -19.06 4.42 1.24
N VAL A 283 -18.87 3.48 2.15
CA VAL A 283 -19.28 2.09 1.94
C VAL A 283 -19.80 1.50 3.24
N ALA A 284 -21.10 1.21 3.29
CA ALA A 284 -21.71 0.48 4.39
C ALA A 284 -21.59 -1.05 4.15
N PRO A 285 -21.68 -1.88 5.21
CA PRO A 285 -21.69 -3.32 5.07
C PRO A 285 -22.82 -3.80 4.14
N GLY A 286 -22.47 -4.53 3.07
CA GLY A 286 -23.42 -5.04 2.09
C GLY A 286 -23.77 -4.07 0.95
N ASP A 287 -23.27 -2.83 1.00
CA ASP A 287 -23.47 -1.82 -0.04
C ASP A 287 -22.27 -1.71 -0.99
N VAL A 288 -22.42 -0.88 -2.01
CA VAL A 288 -21.36 -0.50 -2.96
C VAL A 288 -20.75 0.85 -2.58
N PRO A 289 -19.46 1.10 -2.86
CA PRO A 289 -18.87 2.41 -2.64
C PRO A 289 -19.61 3.50 -3.39
N SER A 290 -19.93 4.60 -2.69
CA SER A 290 -20.48 5.81 -3.27
C SER A 290 -19.49 6.96 -3.11
N LEU A 291 -19.06 7.58 -4.21
CA LEU A 291 -18.18 8.74 -4.17
C LEU A 291 -18.89 9.91 -3.48
N VAL A 292 -18.27 10.48 -2.44
CA VAL A 292 -18.82 11.60 -1.66
C VAL A 292 -17.98 12.87 -1.78
N ALA A 293 -16.68 12.75 -2.05
CA ALA A 293 -15.80 13.90 -2.26
C ALA A 293 -14.53 13.51 -3.04
N GLU A 294 -13.87 14.51 -3.61
CA GLU A 294 -12.56 14.38 -4.23
C GLU A 294 -11.68 15.55 -3.82
N VAL A 295 -10.54 15.25 -3.20
CA VAL A 295 -9.55 16.27 -2.83
C VAL A 295 -8.50 16.33 -3.93
N ALA A 296 -8.42 17.46 -4.63
CA ALA A 296 -7.37 17.70 -5.62
C ALA A 296 -6.00 17.76 -4.95
N LEU A 297 -5.05 16.95 -5.42
CA LEU A 297 -3.68 16.88 -4.89
C LEU A 297 -2.68 17.65 -5.75
N GLY A 298 -3.13 18.31 -6.81
CA GLY A 298 -2.31 19.05 -7.76
C GLY A 298 -1.87 18.20 -8.95
N ALA A 299 -1.79 18.82 -10.13
CA ALA A 299 -1.43 18.14 -11.37
C ALA A 299 -0.03 17.53 -11.28
N GLY A 300 0.11 16.28 -11.68
CA GLY A 300 1.36 15.52 -11.63
C GLY A 300 1.68 14.96 -10.24
N ALA A 301 0.78 15.04 -9.26
CA ALA A 301 1.05 14.56 -7.90
C ALA A 301 1.37 13.06 -7.84
N MET A 302 0.68 12.23 -8.62
CA MET A 302 0.76 10.77 -8.59
C MET A 302 0.67 10.22 -7.14
N PRO A 303 -0.51 10.32 -6.48
CA PRO A 303 -0.71 9.74 -5.14
C PRO A 303 -0.50 8.23 -5.18
N ARG A 304 0.66 7.74 -4.73
CA ARG A 304 1.00 6.30 -4.80
C ARG A 304 0.52 5.53 -3.58
N HIS A 305 0.53 6.18 -2.43
CA HIS A 305 0.11 5.63 -1.15
C HIS A 305 -0.37 6.75 -0.24
N HIS A 306 -1.21 6.43 0.73
CA HIS A 306 -1.60 7.34 1.80
C HIS A 306 -1.84 6.57 3.09
N ALA A 307 -1.69 7.24 4.23
CA ALA A 307 -2.01 6.72 5.55
C ALA A 307 -3.06 7.62 6.21
N VAL A 308 -4.08 7.01 6.83
CA VAL A 308 -5.06 7.72 7.65
C VAL A 308 -4.59 7.63 9.11
N LEU A 309 -4.18 8.75 9.69
CA LEU A 309 -3.54 8.82 11.01
C LEU A 309 -4.57 8.97 12.16
N GLY A 310 -5.87 8.91 11.85
CA GLY A 310 -6.96 9.17 12.79
C GLY A 310 -7.34 10.64 12.86
N LEU A 311 -7.87 11.08 14.01
CA LEU A 311 -8.40 12.44 14.16
C LEU A 311 -7.29 13.47 14.46
N ALA A 312 -7.37 14.59 13.76
CA ALA A 312 -6.70 15.84 14.05
C ALA A 312 -7.33 16.55 15.27
N GLN A 313 -6.68 17.61 15.74
CA GLN A 313 -7.12 18.38 16.90
C GLN A 313 -8.53 18.99 16.74
N ASP A 314 -8.93 19.31 15.51
CA ASP A 314 -10.23 19.89 15.19
C ASP A 314 -11.32 18.85 14.90
N GLY A 315 -11.02 17.56 15.08
CA GLY A 315 -11.95 16.46 14.84
C GLY A 315 -12.08 16.04 13.38
N ARG A 316 -11.28 16.58 12.46
CA ARG A 316 -11.16 16.08 11.09
C ARG A 316 -10.24 14.87 11.01
N LEU A 317 -10.41 14.02 10.01
CA LEU A 317 -9.48 12.93 9.75
C LEU A 317 -8.21 13.47 9.09
N LEU A 318 -7.06 13.17 9.66
CA LEU A 318 -5.75 13.49 9.12
C LEU A 318 -5.27 12.36 8.21
N VAL A 319 -5.06 12.68 6.94
CA VAL A 319 -4.53 11.76 5.93
C VAL A 319 -3.21 12.32 5.40
N VAL A 320 -2.17 11.50 5.38
CA VAL A 320 -0.88 11.86 4.76
C VAL A 320 -0.72 11.09 3.46
N VAL A 321 -0.53 11.82 2.36
CA VAL A 321 -0.45 11.28 1.01
C VAL A 321 0.98 11.40 0.48
N ALA A 322 1.55 10.29 0.01
CA ALA A 322 2.79 10.27 -0.75
C ALA A 322 2.52 10.65 -2.20
N ARG A 323 2.81 11.91 -2.56
CA ARG A 323 2.69 12.43 -3.93
C ARG A 323 3.97 12.15 -4.69
N GLN A 324 4.10 10.91 -5.16
CA GLN A 324 5.30 10.40 -5.82
C GLN A 324 5.79 11.31 -6.95
N GLY A 325 4.88 11.80 -7.79
CA GLY A 325 5.23 12.61 -8.95
C GLY A 325 5.60 14.04 -8.59
N ALA A 326 5.01 14.59 -7.52
CA ALA A 326 5.37 15.90 -6.98
C ALA A 326 6.67 15.87 -6.16
N GLY A 327 7.09 14.70 -5.67
CA GLY A 327 8.29 14.54 -4.85
C GLY A 327 8.11 15.01 -3.40
N ASP A 328 6.89 14.94 -2.87
CA ASP A 328 6.58 15.46 -1.54
C ASP A 328 5.44 14.70 -0.84
N LEU A 329 5.26 15.02 0.45
CA LEU A 329 4.10 14.60 1.23
C LEU A 329 3.05 15.71 1.25
N ALA A 330 1.77 15.34 1.26
CA ALA A 330 0.66 16.25 1.52
C ALA A 330 -0.10 15.79 2.77
N ALA A 331 -0.37 16.71 3.69
CA ALA A 331 -1.30 16.51 4.79
C ALA A 331 -2.69 17.01 4.38
N VAL A 332 -3.69 16.15 4.46
CA VAL A 332 -5.08 16.43 4.10
C VAL A 332 -5.94 16.29 5.35
N LEU A 333 -6.81 17.29 5.61
CA LEU A 333 -7.83 17.19 6.65
C LEU A 333 -9.20 16.99 6.00
N LEU A 334 -9.82 15.85 6.29
CA LEU A 334 -11.15 15.46 5.79
C LEU A 334 -12.21 15.63 6.89
N ASP A 335 -13.36 16.22 6.58
CA ASP A 335 -14.53 16.16 7.46
C ASP A 335 -15.06 14.71 7.46
N PRO A 336 -15.11 14.02 8.61
CA PRO A 336 -15.54 12.63 8.67
C PRO A 336 -17.02 12.42 8.31
N ARG A 337 -17.85 13.47 8.29
CA ARG A 337 -19.28 13.42 7.95
C ARG A 337 -19.55 13.67 6.46
N THR A 338 -18.79 14.52 5.79
CA THR A 338 -19.00 14.78 4.35
C THR A 338 -17.99 14.08 3.46
N GLY A 339 -16.80 13.78 3.99
CA GLY A 339 -15.64 13.32 3.22
C GLY A 339 -14.88 14.45 2.51
N GLU A 340 -15.42 15.67 2.51
CA GLU A 340 -14.76 16.84 1.92
C GLU A 340 -13.50 17.20 2.70
N GLY A 341 -12.51 17.75 2.02
CA GLY A 341 -11.30 18.22 2.68
C GLY A 341 -10.37 18.99 1.77
N ALA A 342 -9.23 19.35 2.32
CA ALA A 342 -8.21 20.10 1.61
C ALA A 342 -6.81 19.73 2.12
N VAL A 343 -5.82 19.94 1.25
CA VAL A 343 -4.41 19.93 1.65
C VAL A 343 -4.18 21.12 2.59
N VAL A 344 -3.63 20.86 3.78
CA VAL A 344 -3.35 21.87 4.80
C VAL A 344 -1.87 22.16 4.99
N ASP A 345 -1.02 21.22 4.56
CA ASP A 345 0.43 21.37 4.55
C ASP A 345 1.07 20.41 3.53
N SER A 346 2.30 20.72 3.13
CA SER A 346 3.10 19.88 2.24
C SER A 346 4.57 19.90 2.62
N LEU A 347 5.25 18.77 2.51
CA LEU A 347 6.67 18.62 2.85
C LEU A 347 7.46 18.01 1.69
N PRO A 348 8.29 18.80 0.98
CA PRO A 348 9.21 18.28 -0.03
C PRO A 348 10.18 17.26 0.52
N LEU A 349 10.46 16.21 -0.25
CA LEU A 349 11.48 15.22 0.05
C LEU A 349 12.55 15.21 -1.05
N PRO A 350 13.82 14.90 -0.72
CA PRO A 350 14.87 14.77 -1.74
C PRO A 350 14.63 13.63 -2.73
N THR A 351 13.82 12.64 -2.34
CA THR A 351 13.47 11.49 -3.16
C THR A 351 11.94 11.30 -3.23
N PRO A 352 11.42 10.77 -4.36
CA PRO A 352 9.99 10.54 -4.53
C PRO A 352 9.41 9.61 -3.45
N PRO A 353 8.44 10.08 -2.64
CA PRO A 353 7.79 9.23 -1.65
C PRO A 353 6.88 8.19 -2.31
N ALA A 354 6.83 7.01 -1.71
CA ALA A 354 6.14 5.84 -2.25
C ALA A 354 5.20 5.19 -1.24
N CYS A 355 5.56 5.18 0.05
CA CYS A 355 4.81 4.58 1.14
C CYS A 355 4.87 5.51 2.37
N VAL A 356 3.74 5.62 3.08
CA VAL A 356 3.64 6.35 4.35
C VAL A 356 3.20 5.36 5.39
N LEU A 357 3.98 5.20 6.46
CA LEU A 357 3.69 4.29 7.55
C LEU A 357 3.80 5.06 8.87
N GLU A 358 2.73 5.03 9.68
CA GLU A 358 2.80 5.57 11.04
C GLU A 358 3.68 4.67 11.91
N ALA A 359 4.62 5.26 12.64
CA ALA A 359 5.39 4.57 13.65
C ALA A 359 4.51 4.40 14.89
N SER A 360 4.25 3.14 15.24
CA SER A 360 3.45 2.71 16.40
C SER A 360 4.26 2.69 17.69
#